data_AF-A0A7W0VXF1-F1
#
_entry.id   AF-A0A7W0VXF1-F1
#
_cell.length_a   1.000
_cell.length_b   1.000
_cell.length_c   1.000
_cell.angle_alpha   90.00
_cell.angle_beta   90.00
_cell.angle_gamma   90.00
#
_symmetry.space_group_name_H-M   'P 1'
#
loop_
_entity.id
_entity.type
_entity.pdbx_description
1 polymer ?
#
loop_
_entity_poly.entity_id
_entity_poly.type
_entity_poly.pdbx_seq_one_letter_code
_entity_poly.pdbx_strand_id
1 'polypeptide(L)'
;MLIPFTRSAAVTLSMALLAASSGVAFADDDSPRKTKLFDGRLRQDGLGIELGAIVQSGRTEFASNNLGLSPMSQGIILRDRNGMSSRMVVGLLIAVAGAMAASGPKSVSSKSYVSGDYIVTETTTTYYSEEEKRQMRENTSKAVGSVFASKYSDMELQLYSRDRFGMGDTSGYKLNFYIGSGDKIAFETGFGFGKVDSIVDNAGAPAKLTYKYLGMPFRISSVYKGAVRIGLTYEWNWLKYGVEDVDRQLHMPIDSQGNPGTMMEAQVASHPWHLDLSTVVFKRVTLMGGVTAQEIQKPRVGYYVQAGVMF
;
A
#
# COMPACT_ATOMS: atom_id res chain seq x y z
N MET A 1 11.75 29.63 8.71
CA MET A 1 12.62 29.11 7.62
C MET A 1 11.70 28.42 6.62
N LEU A 2 11.32 29.13 5.56
CA LEU A 2 10.39 28.65 4.53
C LEU A 2 11.18 27.76 3.57
N ILE A 3 10.81 26.47 3.48
CA ILE A 3 11.37 25.54 2.49
C ILE A 3 10.82 25.98 1.12
N PRO A 4 11.67 26.24 0.12
CA PRO A 4 11.19 26.63 -1.20
C PRO A 4 10.55 25.42 -1.87
N PHE A 5 9.21 25.39 -1.94
CA PHE A 5 8.49 24.58 -2.92
C PHE A 5 8.89 25.12 -4.31
N THR A 6 9.86 24.46 -4.94
CA THR A 6 10.38 24.88 -6.24
C THR A 6 9.34 24.64 -7.34
N ARG A 7 9.37 25.52 -8.35
CA ARG A 7 8.43 25.65 -9.49
C ARG A 7 8.19 24.37 -10.31
N SER A 8 8.92 23.28 -10.05
CA SER A 8 8.96 22.06 -10.86
C SER A 8 7.81 21.08 -10.59
N ALA A 9 7.31 21.00 -9.36
CA ALA A 9 6.13 20.16 -9.04
C ALA A 9 4.85 20.68 -9.74
N ALA A 10 4.79 21.99 -9.98
CA ALA A 10 3.69 22.62 -10.70
C ALA A 10 3.67 22.22 -12.19
N VAL A 11 4.82 21.96 -12.82
CA VAL A 11 4.90 21.68 -14.27
C VAL A 11 4.40 20.26 -14.59
N THR A 12 4.79 19.26 -13.80
CA THR A 12 4.33 17.86 -14.00
C THR A 12 2.84 17.70 -13.71
N LEU A 13 2.33 18.39 -12.68
CA LEU A 13 0.89 18.44 -12.37
C LEU A 13 0.10 19.15 -13.50
N SER A 14 0.67 20.21 -14.07
CA SER A 14 0.06 20.96 -15.18
C SER A 14 -0.01 20.14 -16.48
N MET A 15 1.00 19.31 -16.78
CA MET A 15 0.98 18.44 -17.96
C MET A 15 -0.07 17.33 -17.87
N ALA A 16 -0.30 16.76 -16.68
CA ALA A 16 -1.37 15.79 -16.46
C ALA A 16 -2.77 16.42 -16.62
N LEU A 17 -2.93 17.69 -16.19
CA LEU A 17 -4.14 18.48 -16.37
C LEU A 17 -4.38 18.87 -17.85
N LEU A 18 -3.33 19.20 -18.60
CA LEU A 18 -3.42 19.55 -20.03
C LEU A 18 -3.78 18.33 -20.90
N ALA A 19 -3.21 17.15 -20.62
CA ALA A 19 -3.56 15.91 -21.33
C ALA A 19 -5.00 15.44 -21.05
N ALA A 20 -5.56 15.76 -19.87
CA ALA A 20 -6.95 15.46 -19.53
C ALA A 20 -7.97 16.44 -20.18
N SER A 21 -7.49 17.57 -20.73
CA SER A 21 -8.34 18.59 -21.36
C SER A 21 -8.50 18.42 -22.88
N SER A 22 -7.66 17.59 -23.52
CA SER A 22 -7.74 17.30 -24.95
C SER A 22 -8.62 16.07 -25.24
N GLY A 23 -9.93 16.28 -25.21
CA GLY A 23 -10.91 15.58 -26.06
C GLY A 23 -11.24 14.12 -25.73
N VAL A 24 -12.35 13.92 -25.00
CA VAL A 24 -13.30 12.83 -25.29
C VAL A 24 -14.71 13.41 -25.13
N ALA A 25 -15.35 13.72 -26.25
CA ALA A 25 -16.78 14.02 -26.30
C ALA A 25 -17.57 12.74 -25.95
N PHE A 26 -18.73 12.90 -25.29
CA PHE A 26 -20.02 12.24 -25.57
C PHE A 26 -20.93 12.08 -24.35
N ALA A 27 -22.22 12.21 -24.67
CA ALA A 27 -23.46 11.92 -23.94
C ALA A 27 -23.81 12.81 -22.73
N ASP A 28 -24.36 13.99 -23.06
CA ASP A 28 -25.44 14.63 -22.31
C ASP A 28 -26.61 13.64 -22.17
N ASP A 29 -26.88 13.13 -20.97
CA ASP A 29 -28.25 13.06 -20.42
C ASP A 29 -28.24 12.62 -18.95
N ASP A 30 -27.94 13.55 -18.03
CA ASP A 30 -28.24 13.34 -16.62
C ASP A 30 -28.66 14.66 -15.97
N SER A 31 -29.96 14.74 -15.66
CA SER A 31 -30.70 15.85 -15.03
C SER A 31 -29.97 16.50 -13.81
N PRO A 32 -30.33 17.74 -13.41
CA PRO A 32 -29.41 18.72 -12.85
C PRO A 32 -29.06 18.42 -11.38
N ARG A 33 -28.18 17.44 -11.15
CA ARG A 33 -27.27 17.53 -10.01
C ARG A 33 -26.42 18.75 -10.28
N LYS A 34 -26.79 19.88 -9.63
CA LYS A 34 -25.95 21.09 -9.50
C LYS A 34 -24.50 20.65 -9.55
N THR A 35 -23.81 21.09 -10.59
CA THR A 35 -22.42 20.77 -10.93
C THR A 35 -21.57 20.95 -9.68
N LYS A 36 -21.48 19.89 -8.85
CA LYS A 36 -20.62 19.91 -7.68
C LYS A 36 -19.23 19.88 -8.26
N LEU A 37 -18.60 21.04 -8.22
CA LEU A 37 -17.20 21.20 -8.59
C LEU A 37 -16.32 20.25 -7.76
N PHE A 38 -16.77 19.82 -6.58
CA PHE A 38 -16.08 18.89 -5.69
C PHE A 38 -17.01 17.81 -5.17
N ASP A 39 -16.62 16.54 -5.30
CA ASP A 39 -17.35 15.37 -4.82
C ASP A 39 -16.42 14.37 -4.11
N GLY A 40 -16.44 14.41 -2.77
CA GLY A 40 -15.70 13.47 -1.93
C GLY A 40 -16.41 12.12 -1.78
N ARG A 41 -17.73 12.07 -2.01
CA ARG A 41 -18.48 10.80 -1.98
C ARG A 41 -18.16 9.95 -3.18
N LEU A 42 -18.03 10.55 -4.36
CA LEU A 42 -17.56 9.84 -5.54
C LEU A 42 -16.16 9.23 -5.31
N ARG A 43 -15.30 9.89 -4.53
CA ARG A 43 -13.99 9.32 -4.17
C ARG A 43 -14.07 8.13 -3.23
N GLN A 44 -15.04 8.11 -2.31
CA GLN A 44 -15.22 7.05 -1.33
C GLN A 44 -16.05 5.87 -1.87
N ASP A 45 -17.19 6.15 -2.48
CA ASP A 45 -18.19 5.16 -2.84
C ASP A 45 -18.31 4.94 -4.36
N GLY A 46 -17.59 5.74 -5.16
CA GLY A 46 -17.60 5.63 -6.61
C GLY A 46 -17.04 4.29 -7.09
N LEU A 47 -17.65 3.78 -8.15
CA LEU A 47 -17.09 2.72 -8.97
C LEU A 47 -16.28 3.37 -10.08
N GLY A 48 -15.06 2.90 -10.31
CA GLY A 48 -14.26 3.38 -11.42
C GLY A 48 -12.77 3.10 -11.27
N ILE A 49 -12.06 3.25 -12.39
CA ILE A 49 -10.61 3.12 -12.44
C ILE A 49 -10.02 4.53 -12.42
N GLU A 50 -9.14 4.80 -11.46
CA GLU A 50 -8.35 6.02 -11.41
C GLU A 50 -6.96 5.75 -12.00
N LEU A 51 -6.51 6.59 -12.92
CA LEU A 51 -5.12 6.64 -13.36
C LEU A 51 -4.58 8.04 -13.12
N GLY A 52 -3.44 8.15 -12.43
CA GLY A 52 -2.88 9.45 -12.08
C GLY A 52 -1.37 9.44 -11.88
N ALA A 53 -0.83 10.63 -11.63
CA ALA A 53 0.54 10.82 -11.21
C ALA A 53 0.58 11.06 -9.70
N ILE A 54 1.63 10.57 -9.06
CA ILE A 54 1.92 10.79 -7.64
C ILE A 54 3.34 11.32 -7.48
N VAL A 55 3.51 12.28 -6.59
CA VAL A 55 4.81 12.79 -6.15
C VAL A 55 4.85 12.77 -4.64
N GLN A 56 5.92 12.24 -4.06
CA GLN A 56 6.17 12.28 -2.63
C GLN A 56 7.57 12.80 -2.32
N SER A 57 7.70 13.60 -1.27
CA SER A 57 8.95 14.20 -0.84
C SER A 57 9.02 14.36 0.68
N GLY A 58 10.23 14.51 1.21
CA GLY A 58 10.51 14.57 2.63
C GLY A 58 10.63 13.18 3.27
N ARG A 59 10.32 13.07 4.56
CA ARG A 59 10.50 11.84 5.34
C ARG A 59 9.29 10.91 5.19
N THR A 60 9.04 10.50 3.96
CA THR A 60 7.94 9.58 3.60
C THR A 60 8.23 8.16 4.09
N GLU A 61 7.33 7.23 3.79
CA GLU A 61 7.55 5.81 4.04
C GLU A 61 8.86 5.25 3.43
N PHE A 62 9.34 5.84 2.33
CA PHE A 62 10.57 5.42 1.63
C PHE A 62 11.86 6.01 2.21
N ALA A 63 11.77 6.88 3.22
CA ALA A 63 12.93 7.50 3.85
C ALA A 63 13.74 6.51 4.70
N SER A 64 14.80 6.96 5.37
CA SER A 64 15.34 6.28 6.54
C SER A 64 15.49 7.30 7.65
N ASN A 65 14.66 7.19 8.69
CA ASN A 65 14.70 8.13 9.79
C ASN A 65 15.99 8.05 10.61
N ASN A 66 16.56 6.84 10.73
CA ASN A 66 17.81 6.56 11.43
C ASN A 66 19.01 7.15 10.67
N LEU A 67 19.08 6.94 9.36
CA LEU A 67 20.18 7.44 8.52
C LEU A 67 20.00 8.91 8.11
N GLY A 68 18.82 9.47 8.32
CA GLY A 68 18.51 10.86 7.93
C GLY A 68 18.31 11.07 6.43
N LEU A 69 18.21 9.99 5.65
CA LEU A 69 18.06 10.02 4.21
C LEU A 69 16.58 10.12 3.81
N SER A 70 16.26 10.87 2.76
CA SER A 70 14.88 11.17 2.36
C SER A 70 14.77 11.31 0.84
N PRO A 71 14.36 10.26 0.13
CA PRO A 71 14.26 10.29 -1.33
C PRO A 71 13.06 11.10 -1.81
N MET A 72 13.18 11.67 -3.01
CA MET A 72 12.03 12.16 -3.77
C MET A 72 11.52 11.05 -4.69
N SER A 73 10.24 10.71 -4.56
CA SER A 73 9.62 9.65 -5.35
C SER A 73 8.54 10.24 -6.25
N GLN A 74 8.53 9.79 -7.51
CA GLN A 74 7.49 10.15 -8.47
C GLN A 74 7.08 8.94 -9.27
N GLY A 75 5.80 8.87 -9.61
CA GLY A 75 5.26 7.66 -10.19
C GLY A 75 3.87 7.83 -10.77
N ILE A 76 3.34 6.72 -11.23
CA ILE A 76 1.97 6.56 -11.67
C ILE A 76 1.23 5.78 -10.59
N ILE A 77 -0.01 6.17 -10.35
CA ILE A 77 -0.92 5.43 -9.50
C ILE A 77 -2.12 4.99 -10.30
N LEU A 78 -2.45 3.71 -10.16
CA LEU A 78 -3.68 3.12 -10.65
C LEU A 78 -4.50 2.70 -9.44
N ARG A 79 -5.76 3.12 -9.39
CA ARG A 79 -6.72 2.63 -8.40
C ARG A 79 -7.92 2.00 -9.06
N ASP A 80 -8.40 0.88 -8.51
CA ASP A 80 -9.63 0.23 -8.93
C ASP A 80 -10.62 0.32 -7.77
N ARG A 81 -11.46 1.36 -7.78
CA ARG A 81 -12.40 1.66 -6.69
C ARG A 81 -13.69 0.88 -6.84
N ASN A 82 -14.07 0.23 -5.76
CA ASN A 82 -15.14 -0.75 -5.69
C ASN A 82 -15.01 -1.86 -6.76
N GLY A 83 -13.76 -2.12 -7.14
CA GLY A 83 -13.36 -3.00 -8.21
C GLY A 83 -13.40 -4.47 -7.86
N MET A 84 -13.48 -5.30 -8.91
CA MET A 84 -13.47 -6.76 -8.80
C MET A 84 -12.07 -7.30 -8.43
N SER A 85 -11.00 -6.58 -8.79
CA SER A 85 -9.61 -7.03 -8.62
C SER A 85 -9.27 -7.35 -7.17
N SER A 86 -9.57 -6.44 -6.23
CA SER A 86 -9.32 -6.67 -4.80
C SER A 86 -10.18 -7.78 -4.21
N ARG A 87 -11.43 -7.90 -4.67
CA ARG A 87 -12.33 -8.98 -4.23
C ARG A 87 -11.80 -10.34 -4.68
N MET A 88 -11.29 -10.44 -5.90
CA MET A 88 -10.68 -11.67 -6.42
C MET A 88 -9.42 -12.05 -5.66
N VAL A 89 -8.48 -11.12 -5.46
CA VAL A 89 -7.21 -11.41 -4.79
C VAL A 89 -7.43 -11.82 -3.34
N VAL A 90 -8.20 -11.05 -2.58
CA VAL A 90 -8.44 -11.39 -1.17
C VAL A 90 -9.36 -12.60 -1.03
N GLY A 91 -10.32 -12.78 -1.93
CA GLY A 91 -11.12 -14.01 -2.02
C GLY A 91 -10.23 -15.24 -2.24
N LEU A 92 -9.23 -15.14 -3.12
CA LEU A 92 -8.25 -16.20 -3.35
C LEU A 92 -7.39 -16.46 -2.09
N LEU A 93 -6.92 -15.41 -1.43
CA LEU A 93 -6.15 -15.54 -0.19
C LEU A 93 -6.95 -16.26 0.90
N ILE A 94 -8.23 -15.92 1.07
CA ILE A 94 -9.13 -16.60 2.01
C ILE A 94 -9.34 -18.06 1.60
N ALA A 95 -9.53 -18.34 0.31
CA ALA A 95 -9.71 -19.70 -0.19
C ALA A 95 -8.47 -20.57 0.05
N VAL A 96 -7.27 -20.04 -0.22
CA VAL A 96 -5.99 -20.73 0.05
C VAL A 96 -5.78 -20.93 1.54
N ALA A 97 -5.98 -19.89 2.36
CA ALA A 97 -5.84 -19.98 3.81
C ALA A 97 -6.83 -21.00 4.41
N GLY A 98 -8.08 -21.01 3.95
CA GLY A 98 -9.08 -21.99 4.37
C GLY A 98 -8.72 -23.43 3.96
N ALA A 99 -8.19 -23.62 2.74
CA ALA A 99 -7.69 -24.92 2.29
C ALA A 99 -6.50 -25.39 3.14
N MET A 100 -5.54 -24.51 3.42
CA MET A 100 -4.40 -24.80 4.28
C MET A 100 -4.84 -25.16 5.70
N ALA A 101 -5.75 -24.39 6.29
CA ALA A 101 -6.29 -24.64 7.63
C ALA A 101 -7.01 -26.01 7.71
N ALA A 102 -7.79 -26.37 6.70
CA ALA A 102 -8.48 -27.66 6.64
C ALA A 102 -7.51 -28.84 6.41
N SER A 103 -6.36 -28.60 5.78
CA SER A 103 -5.32 -29.62 5.54
C SER A 103 -4.35 -29.80 6.72
N GLY A 104 -4.28 -28.81 7.63
CA GLY A 104 -3.34 -28.81 8.74
C GLY A 104 -3.75 -29.73 9.91
N PRO A 105 -2.80 -30.07 10.80
CA PRO A 105 -3.12 -30.75 12.04
C PRO A 105 -3.93 -29.82 12.96
N LYS A 106 -4.90 -30.41 13.67
CA LYS A 106 -5.72 -29.72 14.68
C LYS A 106 -4.89 -29.42 15.93
N SER A 107 -4.06 -30.36 16.34
CA SER A 107 -3.13 -30.18 17.46
C SER A 107 -1.95 -31.12 17.33
N VAL A 108 -0.80 -30.67 17.81
CA VAL A 108 0.42 -31.48 17.96
C VAL A 108 0.79 -31.45 19.44
N SER A 109 0.87 -32.61 20.06
CA SER A 109 1.32 -32.77 21.45
C SER A 109 2.56 -33.64 21.46
N SER A 110 3.67 -33.11 21.99
CA SER A 110 4.92 -33.84 22.15
C SER A 110 5.21 -34.07 23.63
N LYS A 111 5.50 -35.31 24.00
CA LYS A 111 5.93 -35.67 25.35
C LYS A 111 7.26 -36.39 25.26
N SER A 112 8.27 -35.83 25.93
CA SER A 112 9.59 -36.45 26.04
C SER A 112 9.74 -37.07 27.43
N TYR A 113 10.22 -38.31 27.49
CA TYR A 113 10.56 -38.98 28.73
C TYR A 113 11.83 -39.80 28.56
N VAL A 114 12.56 -39.98 29.67
CA VAL A 114 13.78 -40.79 29.71
C VAL A 114 13.37 -42.25 29.93
N SER A 115 13.84 -43.13 29.07
CA SER A 115 13.61 -44.58 29.17
C SER A 115 14.96 -45.29 29.01
N GLY A 116 15.57 -45.66 30.14
CA GLY A 116 16.95 -46.17 30.17
C GLY A 116 17.95 -45.08 29.79
N ASP A 117 18.88 -45.38 28.88
CA ASP A 117 19.89 -44.44 28.38
C ASP A 117 19.38 -43.53 27.24
N TYR A 118 18.09 -43.63 26.87
CA TYR A 118 17.51 -42.90 25.74
C TYR A 118 16.53 -41.82 26.21
N ILE A 119 16.58 -40.66 25.57
CA ILE A 119 15.48 -39.68 25.60
C ILE A 119 14.52 -40.05 24.47
N VAL A 120 13.34 -40.56 24.82
CA VAL A 120 12.27 -40.89 23.87
C VAL A 120 11.34 -39.69 23.77
N THR A 121 11.05 -39.26 22.54
CA THR A 121 10.06 -38.20 22.27
C THR A 121 8.90 -38.78 21.49
N GLU A 122 7.73 -38.86 22.12
CA GLU A 122 6.49 -39.25 21.48
C GLU A 122 5.76 -38.02 20.99
N THR A 123 5.36 -38.01 19.71
CA THR A 123 4.57 -36.93 19.12
C THR A 123 3.22 -37.47 18.68
N THR A 124 2.15 -36.95 19.28
CA THR A 124 0.77 -37.24 18.89
C THR A 124 0.22 -36.08 18.07
N THR A 125 -0.14 -36.37 16.83
CA THR A 125 -0.77 -35.40 15.92
C THR A 125 -2.24 -35.73 15.75
N THR A 126 -3.12 -34.82 16.18
CA THR A 126 -4.56 -34.92 16.00
C THR A 126 -4.95 -34.17 14.74
N TYR A 127 -5.69 -34.82 13.84
CA TYR A 127 -6.24 -34.20 12.64
C TYR A 127 -7.72 -33.86 12.80
N TYR A 128 -8.20 -32.92 12.00
CA TYR A 128 -9.62 -32.61 11.92
C TYR A 128 -10.40 -33.80 11.34
N SER A 129 -11.59 -34.03 11.89
CA SER A 129 -12.57 -34.94 11.28
C SER A 129 -13.06 -34.40 9.94
N GLU A 130 -13.58 -35.28 9.07
CA GLU A 130 -14.12 -34.87 7.76
C GLU A 130 -15.30 -33.90 7.89
N GLU A 131 -16.08 -34.01 8.97
CA GLU A 131 -17.17 -33.08 9.28
C GLU A 131 -16.64 -31.69 9.66
N GLU A 132 -15.60 -31.60 10.51
CA GLU A 132 -14.95 -30.32 10.83
C GLU A 132 -14.33 -29.68 9.58
N LYS A 133 -13.66 -30.48 8.72
CA LYS A 133 -13.14 -29.99 7.44
C LYS A 133 -14.25 -29.50 6.51
N ARG A 134 -15.41 -30.18 6.48
CA ARG A 134 -16.59 -29.74 5.71
C ARG A 134 -17.09 -28.39 6.22
N GLN A 135 -17.23 -28.23 7.53
CA GLN A 135 -17.63 -26.95 8.13
C GLN A 135 -16.63 -25.83 7.84
N MET A 136 -15.32 -26.11 7.88
CA MET A 136 -14.29 -25.13 7.50
C MET A 136 -14.42 -24.71 6.02
N ARG A 137 -14.66 -25.66 5.11
CA ARG A 137 -14.89 -25.36 3.69
C ARG A 137 -16.14 -24.50 3.49
N GLU A 138 -17.23 -24.81 4.18
CA GLU A 138 -18.47 -24.02 4.11
C GLU A 138 -18.28 -22.60 4.65
N ASN A 139 -17.60 -22.45 5.79
CA ASN A 139 -17.29 -21.15 6.38
C ASN A 139 -16.36 -20.33 5.47
N THR A 140 -15.35 -20.98 4.88
CA THR A 140 -14.45 -20.36 3.90
C THR A 140 -15.23 -19.89 2.67
N SER A 141 -16.11 -20.72 2.12
CA SER A 141 -16.97 -20.37 0.98
C SER A 141 -17.88 -19.18 1.28
N LYS A 142 -18.52 -19.14 2.47
CA LYS A 142 -19.32 -18.00 2.93
C LYS A 142 -18.49 -16.73 3.09
N ALA A 143 -17.27 -16.84 3.61
CA ALA A 143 -16.34 -15.71 3.75
C ALA A 143 -15.95 -15.14 2.37
N VAL A 144 -15.64 -16.02 1.39
CA VAL A 144 -15.38 -15.61 0.01
C VAL A 144 -16.61 -14.92 -0.59
N GLY A 145 -17.80 -15.50 -0.44
CA GLY A 145 -19.04 -14.87 -0.91
C GLY A 145 -19.28 -13.47 -0.30
N SER A 146 -18.97 -13.30 0.98
CA SER A 146 -19.09 -12.01 1.69
C SER A 146 -18.10 -10.97 1.16
N VAL A 147 -16.88 -11.39 0.77
CA VAL A 147 -15.90 -10.51 0.10
C VAL A 147 -16.43 -10.01 -1.24
N PHE A 148 -17.02 -10.89 -2.05
CA PHE A 148 -17.59 -10.49 -3.34
C PHE A 148 -18.80 -9.56 -3.22
N ALA A 149 -19.54 -9.67 -2.11
CA ALA A 149 -20.67 -8.80 -1.79
C ALA A 149 -20.26 -7.46 -1.14
N SER A 150 -18.98 -7.28 -0.77
CA SER A 150 -18.54 -6.05 -0.14
C SER A 150 -18.62 -4.85 -1.09
N LYS A 151 -19.28 -3.79 -0.62
CA LYS A 151 -19.39 -2.52 -1.34
C LYS A 151 -18.05 -1.78 -1.40
N TYR A 152 -17.21 -1.89 -0.37
CA TYR A 152 -15.93 -1.20 -0.31
C TYR A 152 -14.81 -2.18 -0.65
N SER A 153 -14.29 -2.07 -1.86
CA SER A 153 -13.12 -2.83 -2.27
C SER A 153 -12.23 -1.93 -3.11
N ASP A 154 -10.97 -1.80 -2.77
CA ASP A 154 -10.06 -0.89 -3.47
C ASP A 154 -8.77 -1.60 -3.79
N MET A 155 -8.26 -1.42 -5.00
CA MET A 155 -6.89 -1.79 -5.34
C MET A 155 -6.12 -0.51 -5.52
N GLU A 156 -4.95 -0.39 -4.92
CA GLU A 156 -4.05 0.73 -5.16
C GLU A 156 -2.69 0.22 -5.61
N LEU A 157 -2.36 0.45 -6.86
CA LEU A 157 -1.05 0.18 -7.44
C LEU A 157 -0.29 1.50 -7.63
N GLN A 158 0.84 1.63 -6.97
CA GLN A 158 1.79 2.72 -7.17
C GLN A 158 3.01 2.17 -7.90
N LEU A 159 3.35 2.77 -9.04
CA LEU A 159 4.51 2.41 -9.87
C LEU A 159 5.46 3.59 -9.92
N TYR A 160 6.67 3.37 -9.42
CA TYR A 160 7.76 4.34 -9.41
C TYR A 160 8.79 3.98 -10.48
N SER A 161 9.29 4.98 -11.19
CA SER A 161 10.36 4.79 -12.17
C SER A 161 11.20 6.05 -12.21
N ARG A 162 12.53 5.87 -12.14
CA ARG A 162 13.50 6.98 -12.21
C ARG A 162 13.43 7.70 -13.55
N ASP A 163 13.24 6.92 -14.61
CA ASP A 163 13.22 7.40 -16.00
C ASP A 163 11.90 8.10 -16.34
N ARG A 164 10.80 7.77 -15.65
CA ARG A 164 9.51 8.42 -15.89
C ARG A 164 9.52 9.81 -15.29
N PHE A 165 9.18 10.80 -16.12
CA PHE A 165 9.12 12.23 -15.79
C PHE A 165 10.49 12.86 -15.42
N GLY A 166 11.61 12.16 -15.68
CA GLY A 166 12.98 12.71 -15.69
C GLY A 166 13.51 13.31 -14.37
N MET A 167 12.87 13.00 -13.25
CA MET A 167 13.10 13.67 -11.95
C MET A 167 12.94 12.71 -10.75
N GLY A 168 12.91 11.40 -10.98
CA GLY A 168 12.65 10.40 -9.95
C GLY A 168 13.92 9.75 -9.44
N ASP A 169 14.11 9.75 -8.12
CA ASP A 169 15.21 9.00 -7.49
C ASP A 169 14.82 7.55 -7.18
N THR A 170 13.54 7.24 -7.39
CA THR A 170 12.90 6.01 -6.92
C THR A 170 12.38 5.16 -8.08
N SER A 171 12.56 3.85 -7.99
CA SER A 171 12.01 2.84 -8.91
C SER A 171 11.43 1.67 -8.15
N GLY A 172 10.32 1.11 -8.62
CA GLY A 172 9.70 -0.07 -8.03
C GLY A 172 8.19 0.04 -7.99
N TYR A 173 7.56 -0.71 -7.10
CA TYR A 173 6.11 -0.72 -6.98
C TYR A 173 5.65 -0.97 -5.55
N LYS A 174 4.43 -0.54 -5.27
CA LYS A 174 3.68 -0.87 -4.06
C LYS A 174 2.23 -1.13 -4.45
N LEU A 175 1.68 -2.24 -3.98
CA LEU A 175 0.34 -2.69 -4.32
C LEU A 175 -0.42 -3.03 -3.04
N ASN A 176 -1.59 -2.42 -2.87
CA ASN A 176 -2.50 -2.67 -1.76
C ASN A 176 -3.85 -3.14 -2.29
N PHE A 177 -4.39 -4.20 -1.70
CA PHE A 177 -5.75 -4.66 -1.90
C PHE A 177 -6.52 -4.46 -0.60
N TYR A 178 -7.66 -3.80 -0.70
CA TYR A 178 -8.55 -3.47 0.39
C TYR A 178 -9.93 -4.10 0.17
N ILE A 179 -10.52 -4.58 1.26
CA ILE A 179 -11.94 -4.86 1.41
C ILE A 179 -12.40 -4.23 2.71
N GLY A 180 -13.61 -3.70 2.69
CA GLY A 180 -14.15 -2.97 3.81
C GLY A 180 -15.64 -3.11 3.99
N SER A 181 -16.12 -2.36 4.97
CA SER A 181 -17.53 -2.19 5.27
C SER A 181 -17.75 -0.80 5.85
N GLY A 182 -18.99 -0.34 5.86
CA GLY A 182 -19.35 0.95 6.43
C GLY A 182 -20.39 1.72 5.63
N ASP A 183 -20.63 2.95 6.03
CA ASP A 183 -21.55 3.87 5.34
C ASP A 183 -20.98 5.29 5.39
N LYS A 184 -21.27 6.05 6.46
CA LYS A 184 -20.67 7.38 6.67
C LYS A 184 -19.17 7.33 6.99
N ILE A 185 -18.76 6.26 7.66
CA ILE A 185 -17.36 5.94 7.95
C ILE A 185 -17.13 4.57 7.34
N ALA A 186 -16.13 4.47 6.48
CA ALA A 186 -15.69 3.24 5.86
C ALA A 186 -14.44 2.73 6.58
N PHE A 187 -14.44 1.44 6.88
CA PHE A 187 -13.30 0.71 7.43
C PHE A 187 -12.86 -0.31 6.38
N GLU A 188 -11.61 -0.20 5.94
CA GLU A 188 -11.02 -1.00 4.87
C GLU A 188 -9.76 -1.68 5.41
N THR A 189 -9.56 -2.97 5.10
CA THR A 189 -8.33 -3.70 5.40
C THR A 189 -8.04 -4.71 4.30
N GLY A 190 -6.83 -5.26 4.25
CA GLY A 190 -6.55 -6.37 3.37
C GLY A 190 -5.09 -6.74 3.35
N PHE A 191 -4.53 -6.83 2.16
CA PHE A 191 -3.18 -7.33 1.94
C PHE A 191 -2.43 -6.43 0.98
N GLY A 192 -1.17 -6.18 1.27
CA GLY A 192 -0.32 -5.38 0.40
C GLY A 192 1.12 -5.85 0.41
N PHE A 193 1.80 -5.52 -0.67
CA PHE A 193 3.21 -5.83 -0.86
C PHE A 193 3.86 -4.86 -1.83
N GLY A 194 5.17 -4.72 -1.72
CA GLY A 194 5.91 -3.79 -2.56
C GLY A 194 7.40 -3.84 -2.32
N LYS A 195 8.13 -3.34 -3.31
CA LYS A 195 9.56 -3.09 -3.22
C LYS A 195 9.86 -1.82 -3.99
N VAL A 196 10.53 -0.90 -3.32
CA VAL A 196 10.82 0.43 -3.85
C VAL A 196 12.28 0.77 -3.55
N ASP A 197 13.08 0.91 -4.60
CA ASP A 197 14.50 1.23 -4.55
C ASP A 197 14.72 2.71 -4.86
N SER A 198 15.28 3.47 -3.92
CA SER A 198 15.57 4.90 -4.08
C SER A 198 17.06 5.17 -3.99
N ILE A 199 17.58 6.10 -4.81
CA ILE A 199 18.96 6.60 -4.70
C ILE A 199 18.92 7.96 -4.02
N VAL A 200 19.74 8.16 -2.99
CA VAL A 200 19.83 9.44 -2.28
C VAL A 200 21.30 9.78 -2.10
N ASP A 201 21.67 11.04 -2.25
CA ASP A 201 23.01 11.48 -1.90
C ASP A 201 23.20 11.44 -0.38
N ASN A 202 24.30 10.83 0.06
CA ASN A 202 24.72 10.78 1.44
C ASN A 202 26.11 11.38 1.58
N ALA A 203 26.16 12.70 1.82
CA ALA A 203 27.41 13.45 1.99
C ALA A 203 28.41 13.28 0.81
N GLY A 204 27.90 13.27 -0.43
CA GLY A 204 28.71 13.14 -1.65
C GLY A 204 28.92 11.72 -2.16
N ALA A 205 28.37 10.70 -1.47
CA ALA A 205 28.36 9.32 -1.94
C ALA A 205 26.91 8.86 -2.20
N PRO A 206 26.62 8.22 -3.35
CA PRO A 206 25.28 7.70 -3.63
C PRO A 206 24.95 6.53 -2.70
N ALA A 207 23.79 6.61 -2.04
CA ALA A 207 23.23 5.57 -1.20
C ALA A 207 21.89 5.08 -1.76
N LYS A 208 21.74 3.76 -1.88
CA LYS A 208 20.50 3.09 -2.26
C LYS A 208 19.72 2.69 -1.01
N LEU A 209 18.50 3.20 -0.90
CA LEU A 209 17.51 2.78 0.08
C LEU A 209 16.52 1.82 -0.58
N THR A 210 16.40 0.61 -0.04
CA THR A 210 15.44 -0.38 -0.51
C THR A 210 14.30 -0.51 0.51
N TYR A 211 13.17 0.12 0.24
CA TYR A 211 11.96 -0.08 1.02
C TYR A 211 11.29 -1.41 0.61
N LYS A 212 10.97 -2.24 1.60
CA LYS A 212 10.23 -3.48 1.41
C LYS A 212 8.95 -3.47 2.21
N TYR A 213 7.88 -3.91 1.57
CA TYR A 213 6.57 -4.01 2.17
C TYR A 213 5.96 -5.38 1.91
N LEU A 214 5.48 -6.01 2.97
CA LEU A 214 4.58 -7.15 2.91
C LEU A 214 3.78 -7.12 4.20
N GLY A 215 2.46 -6.98 4.10
CA GLY A 215 1.65 -6.92 5.29
C GLY A 215 0.20 -6.52 5.07
N MET A 216 -0.38 -5.94 6.10
CA MET A 216 -1.80 -5.58 6.12
C MET A 216 -1.98 -4.07 6.17
N PRO A 217 -2.55 -3.46 5.12
CA PRO A 217 -2.99 -2.08 5.21
C PRO A 217 -4.36 -2.01 5.92
N PHE A 218 -4.53 -1.01 6.77
CA PHE A 218 -5.77 -0.64 7.44
C PHE A 218 -6.10 0.79 7.07
N ARG A 219 -7.36 1.07 6.80
CA ARG A 219 -7.80 2.39 6.37
C ARG A 219 -9.15 2.71 6.98
N ILE A 220 -9.24 3.90 7.55
CA ILE A 220 -10.49 4.49 8.03
C ILE A 220 -10.71 5.73 7.20
N SER A 221 -11.87 5.87 6.59
CA SER A 221 -12.19 7.07 5.82
C SER A 221 -13.62 7.53 6.00
N SER A 222 -13.83 8.83 5.81
CA SER A 222 -15.15 9.46 5.89
C SER A 222 -15.21 10.66 4.95
N VAL A 223 -16.41 11.04 4.54
CA VAL A 223 -16.63 12.22 3.70
C VAL A 223 -17.13 13.40 4.54
N TYR A 224 -16.32 14.45 4.58
CA TYR A 224 -16.67 15.71 5.23
C TYR A 224 -17.53 16.59 4.30
N LYS A 225 -18.75 16.89 4.75
CA LYS A 225 -19.73 17.77 4.06
C LYS A 225 -19.96 17.44 2.57
N GLY A 226 -19.70 16.20 2.17
CA GLY A 226 -19.88 15.72 0.79
C GLY A 226 -18.85 16.22 -0.23
N ALA A 227 -17.90 17.06 0.15
CA ALA A 227 -16.94 17.67 -0.77
C ALA A 227 -15.56 17.01 -0.70
N VAL A 228 -15.12 16.58 0.48
CA VAL A 228 -13.76 16.06 0.69
C VAL A 228 -13.83 14.76 1.47
N ARG A 229 -13.17 13.72 0.97
CA ARG A 229 -12.88 12.48 1.70
C ARG A 229 -11.63 12.70 2.54
N ILE A 230 -11.69 12.30 3.80
CA ILE A 230 -10.56 12.24 4.72
C ILE A 230 -10.27 10.77 4.96
N GLY A 231 -9.02 10.35 4.79
CA GLY A 231 -8.59 8.97 5.03
C GLY A 231 -7.37 8.92 5.94
N LEU A 232 -7.39 8.00 6.90
CA LEU A 232 -6.22 7.60 7.68
C LEU A 232 -5.90 6.16 7.29
N THR A 233 -4.71 5.94 6.75
CA THR A 233 -4.19 4.60 6.42
C THR A 233 -3.02 4.29 7.35
N TYR A 234 -2.99 3.07 7.91
CA TYR A 234 -1.89 2.52 8.67
C TYR A 234 -1.52 1.17 8.07
N GLU A 235 -0.23 0.94 7.83
CA GLU A 235 0.22 -0.29 7.20
C GLU A 235 1.08 -1.12 8.14
N TRP A 236 0.53 -2.26 8.54
CA TRP A 236 1.24 -3.21 9.36
C TRP A 236 2.14 -4.09 8.51
N ASN A 237 3.37 -3.62 8.30
CA ASN A 237 4.42 -4.35 7.57
C ASN A 237 5.04 -5.47 8.41
N TRP A 238 4.81 -6.73 8.05
CA TRP A 238 5.34 -7.89 8.77
C TRP A 238 6.84 -8.07 8.63
N LEU A 239 7.44 -7.54 7.55
CA LEU A 239 8.89 -7.64 7.34
C LEU A 239 9.69 -6.89 8.41
N LYS A 240 9.07 -5.94 9.12
CA LYS A 240 9.73 -5.21 10.22
C LYS A 240 10.29 -6.15 11.30
N TYR A 241 9.60 -7.25 11.60
CA TYR A 241 10.01 -8.18 12.66
C TYR A 241 11.09 -9.19 12.22
N GLY A 242 11.37 -9.30 10.92
CA GLY A 242 12.39 -10.21 10.38
C GLY A 242 13.68 -9.51 9.95
N VAL A 243 13.75 -8.18 10.08
CA VAL A 243 14.79 -7.32 9.50
C VAL A 243 15.32 -6.32 10.55
N GLU A 244 15.26 -6.69 11.82
CA GLU A 244 15.77 -5.88 12.92
C GLU A 244 17.28 -5.60 12.68
N ASP A 245 17.67 -4.31 12.70
CA ASP A 245 19.00 -3.72 12.41
C ASP A 245 19.32 -3.21 10.99
N VAL A 246 18.58 -3.56 9.93
CA VAL A 246 19.00 -3.13 8.58
C VAL A 246 18.78 -1.64 8.32
N ASP A 247 17.82 -1.02 8.99
CA ASP A 247 17.57 0.43 8.92
C ASP A 247 18.68 1.27 9.59
N ARG A 248 19.60 0.64 10.34
CA ARG A 248 20.66 1.33 11.12
C ARG A 248 22.04 1.23 10.50
N GLN A 249 22.23 0.38 9.49
CA GLN A 249 23.54 0.11 8.92
C GLN A 249 23.53 0.40 7.42
N LEU A 250 24.49 1.20 6.97
CA LEU A 250 24.84 1.31 5.56
C LEU A 250 25.92 0.28 5.28
N HIS A 251 25.71 -0.58 4.30
CA HIS A 251 26.72 -1.54 3.84
C HIS A 251 27.16 -1.19 2.44
N MET A 252 28.45 -1.37 2.17
CA MET A 252 28.96 -1.29 0.81
C MET A 252 28.92 -2.72 0.24
N PRO A 253 28.10 -2.99 -0.78
CA PRO A 253 28.00 -4.32 -1.38
C PRO A 253 29.35 -4.67 -1.99
N ILE A 254 29.76 -5.93 -1.89
CA ILE A 254 31.00 -6.42 -2.49
C ILE A 254 30.64 -7.05 -3.85
N ASP A 255 31.39 -6.75 -4.90
CA ASP A 255 31.19 -7.34 -6.22
C ASP A 255 31.59 -8.84 -6.23
N SER A 256 31.30 -9.54 -7.33
CA SER A 256 31.66 -10.96 -7.49
C SER A 256 33.17 -11.24 -7.48
N GLN A 257 34.00 -10.20 -7.45
CA GLN A 257 35.47 -10.25 -7.46
C GLN A 257 36.06 -9.85 -6.10
N GLY A 258 35.22 -9.56 -5.09
CA GLY A 258 35.67 -9.19 -3.75
C GLY A 258 35.96 -7.69 -3.57
N ASN A 259 35.69 -6.84 -4.57
CA ASN A 259 35.91 -5.40 -4.47
C ASN A 259 34.69 -4.69 -3.87
N PRO A 260 34.90 -3.65 -3.06
CA PRO A 260 33.79 -2.82 -2.59
C PRO A 260 33.10 -2.10 -3.75
N GLY A 261 31.77 -2.17 -3.77
CA GLY A 261 30.92 -1.48 -4.73
C GLY A 261 30.93 0.04 -4.52
N THR A 262 30.61 0.78 -5.57
CA THR A 262 30.64 2.26 -5.57
C THR A 262 29.42 2.90 -4.89
N MET A 263 28.44 2.10 -4.45
CA MET A 263 27.16 2.58 -3.94
C MET A 263 26.87 1.95 -2.58
N MET A 264 26.55 2.75 -1.57
CA MET A 264 26.13 2.25 -0.27
C MET A 264 24.69 1.74 -0.34
N GLU A 265 24.34 0.68 0.39
CA GLU A 265 22.98 0.14 0.43
C GLU A 265 22.46 0.05 1.87
N ALA A 266 21.18 0.34 2.04
CA ALA A 266 20.41 0.02 3.25
C ALA A 266 19.01 -0.46 2.84
N GLN A 267 18.43 -1.34 3.66
CA GLN A 267 17.03 -1.73 3.54
C GLN A 267 16.21 -1.03 4.60
N VAL A 268 14.95 -0.76 4.28
CA VAL A 268 14.02 -0.07 5.17
C VAL A 268 12.73 -0.89 5.27
N ALA A 269 12.33 -1.21 6.49
CA ALA A 269 11.03 -1.83 6.79
C ALA A 269 10.38 -1.13 8.00
N SER A 270 9.24 -0.48 7.78
CA SER A 270 8.53 0.28 8.81
C SER A 270 7.02 0.03 8.77
N HIS A 271 6.29 0.53 9.76
CA HIS A 271 4.82 0.50 9.77
C HIS A 271 4.29 1.89 9.40
N PRO A 272 4.28 2.24 8.11
CA PRO A 272 3.98 3.61 7.72
C PRO A 272 2.51 3.93 7.98
N TRP A 273 2.25 5.21 8.15
CA TRP A 273 0.90 5.74 8.17
C TRP A 273 0.78 6.92 7.22
N HIS A 274 -0.43 7.15 6.73
CA HIS A 274 -0.79 8.18 5.79
C HIS A 274 -2.07 8.86 6.26
N LEU A 275 -2.08 10.19 6.28
CA LEU A 275 -3.31 10.97 6.43
C LEU A 275 -3.55 11.73 5.14
N ASP A 276 -4.70 11.51 4.52
CA ASP A 276 -5.05 11.98 3.19
C ASP A 276 -6.34 12.78 3.16
N LEU A 277 -6.34 13.79 2.29
CA LEU A 277 -7.52 14.50 1.85
C LEU A 277 -7.67 14.25 0.35
N SER A 278 -8.87 13.90 -0.09
CA SER A 278 -9.14 13.64 -1.50
C SER A 278 -10.52 14.09 -1.95
N THR A 279 -10.63 14.46 -3.22
CA THR A 279 -11.88 14.90 -3.85
C THR A 279 -11.86 14.54 -5.33
N VAL A 280 -13.04 14.45 -5.94
CA VAL A 280 -13.19 14.48 -7.40
C VAL A 280 -13.66 15.86 -7.83
N VAL A 281 -13.03 16.40 -8.87
CA VAL A 281 -13.35 17.68 -9.50
C VAL A 281 -13.86 17.43 -10.91
N PHE A 282 -14.86 18.18 -11.35
CA PHE A 282 -15.46 18.01 -12.69
C PHE A 282 -15.92 16.57 -12.98
N LYS A 283 -16.36 15.84 -11.94
CA LYS A 283 -16.77 14.42 -11.97
C LYS A 283 -15.71 13.40 -12.40
N ARG A 284 -14.51 13.81 -12.83
CA ARG A 284 -13.48 12.91 -13.35
C ARG A 284 -12.08 13.15 -12.79
N VAL A 285 -11.72 14.39 -12.51
CA VAL A 285 -10.36 14.72 -12.05
C VAL A 285 -10.24 14.41 -10.57
N THR A 286 -9.42 13.44 -10.20
CA THR A 286 -9.14 13.14 -8.80
C THR A 286 -7.99 14.01 -8.31
N LEU A 287 -8.15 14.60 -7.13
CA LEU A 287 -7.09 15.29 -6.43
C LEU A 287 -6.94 14.66 -5.05
N MET A 288 -5.71 14.37 -4.66
CA MET A 288 -5.38 13.84 -3.35
C MET A 288 -4.07 14.46 -2.85
N GLY A 289 -4.01 14.76 -1.56
CA GLY A 289 -2.79 15.19 -0.93
C GLY A 289 -2.79 14.85 0.55
N GLY A 290 -1.61 14.72 1.12
CA GLY A 290 -1.52 14.27 2.50
C GLY A 290 -0.12 14.27 3.07
N VAL A 291 -0.05 13.74 4.28
CA VAL A 291 1.20 13.48 5.00
C VAL A 291 1.39 11.99 5.16
N THR A 292 2.65 11.58 5.19
CA THR A 292 3.05 10.19 5.42
C THR A 292 4.27 10.15 6.32
N ALA A 293 4.38 9.12 7.16
CA ALA A 293 5.58 8.88 7.95
C ALA A 293 5.81 7.38 8.14
N GLN A 294 7.05 7.01 8.42
CA GLN A 294 7.46 5.62 8.65
C GLN A 294 6.90 5.01 9.95
N GLU A 295 6.69 5.83 10.97
CA GLU A 295 6.33 5.38 12.31
C GLU A 295 5.42 6.39 13.03
N ILE A 296 4.65 5.88 14.01
CA ILE A 296 3.71 6.69 14.80
C ILE A 296 4.39 7.37 16.00
N GLN A 297 5.35 6.73 16.66
CA GLN A 297 5.84 7.18 17.98
C GLN A 297 6.72 8.45 17.93
N LYS A 298 7.45 8.67 16.83
CA LYS A 298 8.27 9.88 16.60
C LYS A 298 8.16 10.29 15.13
N PRO A 299 6.97 10.75 14.71
CA PRO A 299 6.68 10.92 13.29
C PRO A 299 7.53 12.06 12.75
N ARG A 300 8.46 11.72 11.87
CA ARG A 300 9.02 12.68 10.93
C ARG A 300 8.28 12.50 9.63
N VAL A 301 7.62 13.56 9.18
CA VAL A 301 6.65 13.49 8.09
C VAL A 301 7.27 13.85 6.75
N GLY A 302 6.85 13.14 5.72
CA GLY A 302 6.88 13.54 4.33
C GLY A 302 5.50 13.94 3.86
N TYR A 303 5.46 14.48 2.65
CA TYR A 303 4.24 14.96 2.01
C TYR A 303 4.10 14.26 0.66
N TYR A 304 2.86 14.12 0.23
CA TYR A 304 2.58 13.66 -1.12
C TYR A 304 1.40 14.39 -1.72
N VAL A 305 1.42 14.48 -3.04
CA VAL A 305 0.33 15.00 -3.85
C VAL A 305 0.12 14.06 -5.03
N GLN A 306 -1.14 13.89 -5.38
CA GLN A 306 -1.59 13.07 -6.48
C GLN A 306 -2.69 13.80 -7.25
N ALA A 307 -2.62 13.68 -8.57
CA ALA A 307 -3.69 14.08 -9.47
C ALA A 307 -3.92 12.97 -10.50
N GLY A 308 -5.18 12.69 -10.80
CA GLY A 308 -5.54 11.64 -11.75
C GLY A 308 -6.88 11.87 -12.43
N VAL A 309 -7.27 10.90 -13.26
CA VAL A 309 -8.54 10.88 -13.96
C VAL A 309 -9.24 9.56 -13.64
N MET A 310 -10.52 9.67 -13.28
CA MET A 310 -11.44 8.57 -13.02
C MET A 310 -12.23 8.24 -14.30
N PHE A 311 -12.27 6.96 -14.63
CA PHE A 311 -12.98 6.36 -15.76
C PHE A 311 -14.14 5.49 -15.28
#